data_AF-A0A3G6ZJE0-F1
#
_entry.id   AF-A0A3G6ZJE0-F1
#
_cell.length_a   1.000
_cell.length_b   1.000
_cell.length_c   1.000
_cell.angle_alpha   90.00
_cell.angle_beta   90.00
_cell.angle_gamma   90.00
#
_symmetry.space_group_name_H-M   'P 1'
#
loop_
_entity.id
_entity.type
_entity.pdbx_description
1 polymer ?
#
loop_
_entity_poly.entity_id
_entity_poly.type
_entity_poly.pdbx_seq_one_letter_code
_entity_poly.pdbx_strand_id
1 'polypeptide(L)' 'MAPVIDVTREELLARRADILHRIELSEEEFEAVRATRSLSSEEWEAKEELEEISFLLGADS' A
#
# COMPACT_ATOMS: atom_id res chain seq x y z
N MET A 1 15.71 -21.07 4.76
CA MET A 1 15.99 -19.62 4.82
C MET A 1 15.16 -18.98 3.74
N ALA A 2 14.19 -18.14 4.09
CA ALA A 2 13.42 -17.41 3.09
C ALA A 2 14.35 -16.42 2.39
N PRO A 3 14.24 -16.22 1.07
CA PRO A 3 14.99 -15.16 0.39
C PRO A 3 14.59 -13.83 1.03
N VAL A 4 15.55 -13.16 1.65
CA VAL A 4 15.37 -11.75 2.03
C VAL A 4 15.35 -11.01 0.71
N ILE A 5 14.15 -10.65 0.26
CA ILE A 5 13.99 -9.75 -0.88
C ILE A 5 14.53 -8.41 -0.36
N ASP A 6 15.67 -7.99 -0.87
CA ASP A 6 16.20 -6.64 -0.67
C ASP A 6 15.30 -5.69 -1.47
N VAL A 7 14.09 -5.44 -0.95
CA VAL A 7 13.12 -4.56 -1.59
C VAL A 7 13.65 -3.15 -1.44
N THR A 8 14.02 -2.53 -2.55
CA THR A 8 14.48 -1.15 -2.53
C THR A 8 13.32 -0.19 -2.27
N ARG A 9 13.63 1.00 -1.75
CA ARG A 9 12.65 2.07 -1.56
C ARG A 9 11.88 2.39 -2.86
N GLU A 10 12.56 2.33 -3.99
CA GLU A 10 11.99 2.58 -5.32
C GLU A 10 10.99 1.49 -5.72
N GLU A 11 11.31 0.22 -5.46
CA GLU A 11 10.38 -0.89 -5.70
C GLU A 11 9.15 -0.80 -4.82
N LEU A 12 9.29 -0.42 -3.55
CA LEU A 12 8.16 -0.20 -2.64
C LEU A 12 7.25 0.93 -3.14
N LEU A 13 7.81 2.02 -3.65
CA LEU A 13 7.04 3.11 -4.26
C LEU A 13 6.36 2.69 -5.56
N ALA A 14 7.03 1.91 -6.41
CA ALA A 14 6.44 1.36 -7.61
C ALA A 14 5.26 0.42 -7.27
N ARG A 15 5.46 -0.46 -6.28
CA ARG A 15 4.43 -1.37 -5.76
C ARG A 15 3.22 -0.63 -5.23
N ARG A 16 3.45 0.44 -4.46
CA ARG A 16 2.40 1.34 -3.97
C ARG A 16 1.57 1.94 -5.11
N ALA A 17 2.24 2.44 -6.14
CA ALA A 17 1.57 3.00 -7.31
C ALA A 17 0.76 1.93 -8.09
N ASP A 18 1.30 0.72 -8.21
CA ASP A 18 0.63 -0.41 -8.86
C ASP A 18 -0.65 -0.82 -8.11
N ILE A 19 -0.59 -0.90 -6.78
CA ILE A 19 -1.76 -1.23 -5.94
C ILE A 19 -2.85 -0.18 -6.09
N LEU A 20 -2.49 1.11 -6.03
CA LEU A 20 -3.43 2.22 -6.25
C LEU A 20 -4.07 2.15 -7.65
N HIS A 21 -3.28 1.82 -8.67
CA HIS A 21 -3.80 1.64 -10.02
C HIS A 21 -4.77 0.46 -10.13
N ARG A 22 -4.48 -0.66 -9.46
CA ARG A 22 -5.32 -1.87 -9.47
C ARG A 22 -6.70 -1.65 -8.86
N ILE A 23 -6.78 -0.89 -7.78
CA ILE A 23 -8.05 -0.57 -7.12
C ILE A 23 -8.73 0.67 -7.71
N GLU A 24 -8.18 1.22 -8.81
CA GLU A 24 -8.65 2.43 -9.48
C GLU A 24 -8.81 3.64 -8.53
N LEU A 25 -7.99 3.71 -7.47
CA LEU A 25 -8.00 4.83 -6.53
C LEU A 25 -6.77 5.70 -6.70
N SER A 26 -6.98 7.01 -6.61
CA SER A 26 -5.89 7.94 -6.36
C SER A 26 -5.40 7.87 -4.92
N GLU A 27 -4.21 8.41 -4.67
CA GLU A 27 -3.62 8.46 -3.33
C GLU A 27 -4.50 9.24 -2.32
N GLU A 28 -5.12 10.33 -2.76
CA GLU A 28 -6.07 11.11 -1.95
C GLU A 28 -7.35 10.33 -1.66
N GLU A 29 -7.89 9.62 -2.65
CA GLU A 29 -9.06 8.78 -2.44
C GLU A 29 -8.74 7.64 -1.49
N PHE A 30 -7.60 6.97 -1.65
CA PHE A 30 -7.16 5.93 -0.74
C PHE A 30 -7.11 6.43 0.72
N GLU A 31 -6.56 7.63 0.97
CA GLU A 31 -6.55 8.23 2.32
C GLU A 31 -7.97 8.51 2.85
N ALA A 32 -8.88 8.96 2.00
CA ALA A 32 -10.28 9.17 2.35
C ALA A 32 -11.02 7.85 2.63
N VAL A 33 -10.77 6.80 1.84
CA VAL A 33 -11.40 5.49 2.01
C VAL A 33 -10.83 4.77 3.23
N ARG A 34 -9.52 4.91 3.50
CA ARG A 34 -8.86 4.53 4.76
C ARG A 34 -9.59 5.07 5.98
N ALA A 35 -10.04 6.33 5.92
CA ALA A 35 -10.70 6.98 7.06
C ALA A 35 -12.17 6.55 7.26
N THR A 36 -12.83 6.02 6.23
CA THR A 36 -14.30 5.85 6.21
C THR A 36 -14.78 4.42 6.48
N ARG A 37 -13.88 3.45 6.70
CA ARG A 37 -14.18 2.05 7.10
C ARG A 37 -15.06 1.23 6.12
N SER A 38 -15.44 1.77 4.98
CA SER A 38 -16.36 1.15 4.02
C SER A 38 -15.65 0.65 2.75
N LEU A 39 -14.53 -0.04 2.93
CA LEU A 39 -13.79 -0.70 1.85
C LEU A 39 -14.48 -2.02 1.47
N SER A 40 -14.51 -2.34 0.18
CA SER A 40 -14.74 -3.69 -0.31
C SER A 40 -13.59 -4.63 0.11
N SER A 41 -13.77 -5.94 -0.04
CA SER A 41 -12.74 -6.92 0.31
C SER A 41 -11.44 -6.70 -0.47
N GLU A 42 -11.51 -6.32 -1.75
CA GLU A 42 -10.33 -6.07 -2.58
C GLU A 42 -9.59 -4.80 -2.13
N GLU A 43 -10.32 -3.73 -1.82
CA GLU A 43 -9.69 -2.51 -1.31
C GLU A 43 -9.13 -2.70 0.12
N TRP A 44 -9.70 -3.61 0.91
CA TRP A 44 -9.16 -4.00 2.21
C TRP A 44 -7.80 -4.70 2.08
N GLU A 45 -7.68 -5.68 1.18
CA GLU A 45 -6.40 -6.36 0.91
C GLU A 45 -5.35 -5.36 0.40
N ALA A 46 -5.73 -4.47 -0.53
CA ALA A 46 -4.87 -3.41 -1.03
C ALA A 46 -4.42 -2.46 0.10
N LYS A 47 -5.31 -2.12 1.02
CA LYS A 47 -4.98 -1.29 2.19
C LYS A 47 -3.94 -1.96 3.08
N GLU A 48 -4.10 -3.25 3.40
CA GLU A 48 -3.12 -3.96 4.23
C GLU A 48 -1.74 -4.00 3.56
N GLU A 49 -1.69 -4.25 2.24
CA GLU A 49 -0.43 -4.24 1.49
C GLU A 49 0.21 -2.84 1.47
N LEU A 50 -0.59 -1.78 1.34
CA LEU A 50 -0.12 -0.37 1.39
C LEU A 50 0.38 0.04 2.78
N GLU A 51 -0.24 -0.45 3.85
CA GLU A 51 0.22 -0.25 5.23
C GLU A 51 1.54 -0.97 5.49
N GLU A 52 1.70 -2.20 4.99
CA GLU A 52 2.97 -2.95 5.05
C GLU A 52 4.09 -2.22 4.31
N ILE A 53 3.81 -1.73 3.10
CA ILE A 53 4.76 -0.92 2.32
C ILE A 53 5.14 0.36 3.07
N SER A 54 4.17 1.05 3.68
CA SER A 54 4.42 2.28 4.44
C SER A 54 5.29 2.02 5.68
N PHE A 55 5.08 0.88 6.34
CA PHE A 55 5.92 0.42 7.44
C PHE A 55 7.35 0.14 6.98
N LEU A 56 7.52 -0.58 5.86
CA LEU A 56 8.84 -0.89 5.27
C LEU A 56 9.58 0.36 4.78
N LEU A 57 8.86 1.37 4.31
CA LEU A 57 9.40 2.67 3.92
C LEU A 57 9.86 3.52 5.10
N GLY A 58 9.58 3.10 6.33
CA GLY A 58 9.98 3.80 7.54
C GLY A 58 9.19 5.08 7.78
N ALA A 59 7.90 5.11 7.44
CA ALA A 59 7.01 6.24 7.74
C ALA A 59 6.72 6.44 9.25
N ASP A 60 7.52 5.85 10.14
CA ASP A 60 7.54 6.09 11.57
C ASP A 60 8.76 6.96 11.89
N SER A 61 8.64 8.28 11.67
CA SER A 61 9.52 9.29 12.29
C SER A 61 8.90 10.67 12.34
#